data_AF-A0A6B3H8U7-F1
#
_entry.id   AF-A0A6B3H8U7-F1
#
_cell.length_a   1.000
_cell.length_b   1.000
_cell.length_c   1.000
_cell.angle_alpha   90.00
_cell.angle_beta   90.00
_cell.angle_gamma   90.00
#
_symmetry.space_group_name_H-M   'P 1'
#
loop_
_entity.id
_entity.type
_entity.pdbx_description
1 polymer ?
#
loop_
_entity_poly.entity_id
_entity_poly.type
_entity_poly.pdbx_seq_one_letter_code
_entity_poly.pdbx_strand_id
1 'polypeptide(L)' 'MTTVEGRKVVPVYADSAEKGRSTTLVATEGRPYPVKLESAEQKEAILLSDFGKPFTPPASPPAGDTVDATEVELFDAGSG' A
#
# COMPACT_ATOMS: atom_id res chain seq x y z
N MET A 1 -18.63 16.12 -6.11
CA MET A 1 -17.31 15.72 -6.65
C MET A 1 -16.54 15.08 -5.52
N THR A 2 -16.02 13.87 -5.72
CA THR A 2 -15.31 13.11 -4.67
C THR A 2 -13.84 13.52 -4.63
N THR A 3 -13.29 13.62 -3.43
CA THR A 3 -11.88 13.93 -3.20
C THR A 3 -11.22 12.91 -2.28
N VAL A 4 -9.93 12.66 -2.50
CA VAL A 4 -9.05 11.88 -1.62
C VAL A 4 -7.79 12.71 -1.41
N GLU A 5 -7.42 13.01 -0.15
CA GLU A 5 -6.26 13.85 0.18
C GLU A 5 -6.24 15.17 -0.61
N GLY A 6 -7.42 15.80 -0.76
CA GLY A 6 -7.59 17.05 -1.52
C GLY A 6 -7.54 16.92 -3.05
N ARG A 7 -7.29 15.73 -3.59
CA ARG A 7 -7.25 15.47 -5.05
C ARG A 7 -8.62 15.05 -5.54
N LYS A 8 -9.04 15.59 -6.69
CA LYS A 8 -10.25 15.17 -7.39
C LYS A 8 -10.06 13.77 -7.98
N VAL A 9 -11.03 12.88 -7.77
CA VAL A 9 -10.91 11.48 -8.18
C VAL A 9 -12.16 10.95 -8.89
N VAL A 10 -11.97 9.89 -9.67
CA VAL A 10 -13.04 9.01 -10.19
C VAL A 10 -12.81 7.59 -9.67
N PRO A 11 -13.88 6.86 -9.32
CA PRO A 11 -13.77 5.44 -9.02
C PRO A 11 -13.68 4.60 -10.30
N VAL A 12 -12.78 3.63 -10.30
CA VAL A 12 -12.67 2.54 -11.27
C VAL A 12 -12.97 1.25 -10.53
N TYR A 13 -13.95 0.50 -11.01
CA TYR A 13 -14.39 -0.74 -10.38
C TYR A 13 -13.83 -1.94 -11.13
N ALA A 14 -13.36 -2.94 -10.40
CA ALA A 14 -13.03 -4.25 -10.94
C ALA A 14 -13.74 -5.32 -10.12
N ASP A 15 -14.60 -6.08 -10.79
CA ASP A 15 -15.41 -7.15 -10.21
C ASP A 15 -14.69 -8.48 -10.43
N SER A 16 -14.53 -9.26 -9.36
CA SER A 16 -13.98 -10.62 -9.36
C SER A 16 -15.01 -11.59 -8.81
N ALA A 17 -15.14 -12.76 -9.45
CA ALA A 17 -16.03 -13.83 -8.97
C ALA A 17 -15.59 -14.39 -7.61
N GLU A 18 -14.29 -14.39 -7.32
CA GLU A 18 -13.72 -14.94 -6.10
C GLU A 18 -13.50 -13.91 -5.00
N LYS A 19 -13.22 -12.64 -5.37
CA LYS A 19 -12.79 -11.58 -4.44
C LYS A 19 -13.78 -10.42 -4.29
N GLY A 20 -14.95 -10.55 -4.91
CA GLY A 20 -15.94 -9.48 -4.98
C GLY A 20 -15.45 -8.24 -5.73
N ARG A 21 -16.06 -7.09 -5.43
CA ARG A 21 -15.74 -5.81 -6.05
C ARG A 21 -14.55 -5.15 -5.36
N SER A 22 -13.58 -4.72 -6.16
CA SER A 22 -12.52 -3.80 -5.77
C SER A 22 -12.74 -2.42 -6.39
N THR A 23 -12.36 -1.37 -5.66
CA THR A 23 -12.48 0.02 -6.12
C THR A 23 -11.10 0.68 -6.10
N THR A 24 -10.71 1.27 -7.22
CA THR A 24 -9.53 2.12 -7.35
C THR A 24 -9.96 3.55 -7.58
N LEU A 25 -9.58 4.48 -6.71
CA LEU A 25 -9.84 5.90 -6.88
C LEU A 25 -8.65 6.53 -7.62
N VAL A 26 -8.91 7.08 -8.80
CA VAL A 26 -7.91 7.60 -9.73
C VAL A 26 -8.02 9.12 -9.83
N ALA A 27 -6.89 9.83 -9.81
CA ALA A 27 -6.85 11.28 -9.96
C ALA A 27 -7.38 11.73 -11.34
N THR A 28 -8.23 12.78 -11.36
CA THR A 28 -8.80 13.34 -12.61
C THR A 28 -7.94 14.40 -13.27
N GLU A 29 -6.94 14.91 -12.57
CA GLU A 29 -6.08 16.00 -13.04
C GLU A 29 -4.63 15.53 -13.07
N GLY A 30 -3.88 15.95 -14.09
CA GLY A 30 -2.50 15.50 -14.32
C GLY A 30 -2.43 14.06 -14.83
N ARG A 31 -1.46 13.28 -14.35
CA ARG A 31 -1.34 11.86 -14.67
C ARG A 31 -2.37 11.05 -13.86
N PRO A 32 -3.00 10.02 -14.46
CA PRO A 32 -4.09 9.27 -13.84
C PRO A 32 -3.55 8.27 -12.79
N TYR A 33 -2.99 8.80 -11.71
CA TYR A 33 -2.45 7.97 -10.63
C TYR A 33 -3.56 7.35 -9.78
N PRO A 34 -3.46 6.07 -9.40
CA PRO A 34 -4.30 5.50 -8.36
C PRO A 34 -3.89 6.12 -7.03
N VAL A 35 -4.80 6.81 -6.34
CA VAL A 35 -4.49 7.49 -5.06
C VAL A 35 -5.06 6.74 -3.86
N LYS A 36 -6.05 5.88 -4.09
CA LYS A 36 -6.60 4.99 -3.05
C LYS A 36 -7.10 3.69 -3.66
N LEU A 37 -6.80 2.58 -2.98
CA LEU A 37 -7.33 1.25 -3.28
C LEU A 37 -8.22 0.83 -2.13
N GLU A 38 -9.40 0.31 -2.45
CA GLU A 38 -10.38 -0.21 -1.49
C GLU A 38 -10.79 -1.61 -1.91
N SER A 39 -10.72 -2.55 -0.96
CA SER A 39 -11.21 -3.92 -1.13
C SER A 39 -12.42 -4.14 -0.24
N ALA A 40 -13.53 -4.60 -0.83
CA ALA A 40 -14.76 -4.87 -0.09
C ALA A 40 -14.58 -6.02 0.93
N GLU A 41 -13.73 -7.01 0.61
CA GLU A 41 -13.49 -8.17 1.47
C GLU A 41 -12.53 -7.88 2.63
N GLN A 42 -11.46 -7.14 2.35
CA GLN A 42 -10.37 -6.97 3.32
C GLN A 42 -10.61 -5.82 4.30
N LYS A 43 -11.64 -4.98 4.10
CA LYS A 43 -11.88 -3.75 4.89
C LYS A 43 -10.62 -2.89 5.05
N GLU A 44 -9.72 -2.97 4.08
CA GLU A 44 -8.46 -2.26 4.05
C GLU A 44 -8.50 -1.18 2.97
N ALA A 45 -7.82 -0.08 3.27
CA ALA A 45 -7.63 1.01 2.33
C ALA A 45 -6.15 1.34 2.24
N ILE A 46 -5.61 1.32 1.02
CA ILE A 46 -4.22 1.70 0.75
C ILE A 46 -4.24 3.09 0.12
N LEU A 47 -3.54 4.04 0.73
CA LEU A 47 -3.30 5.36 0.17
C LEU A 47 -1.96 5.36 -0.56
N LEU A 48 -1.93 5.95 -1.76
CA LEU A 48 -0.73 6.04 -2.57
C LEU A 48 -0.46 7.51 -2.94
N SER A 49 0.75 7.97 -2.65
CA SER A 49 1.19 9.35 -2.85
C SER A 49 2.58 9.41 -3.47
N ASP A 50 3.06 10.64 -3.70
CA ASP A 50 4.47 10.92 -4.04
C ASP A 50 5.02 10.22 -5.30
N PHE A 51 4.14 9.85 -6.23
CA PHE A 51 4.52 9.27 -7.51
C PHE A 51 5.57 10.11 -8.26
N GLY A 52 6.63 9.43 -8.68
CA GLY A 52 7.73 10.04 -9.44
C GLY A 52 8.64 10.95 -8.62
N LYS A 53 8.43 11.08 -7.30
CA LYS A 53 9.40 11.74 -6.43
C LYS A 53 10.59 10.80 -6.18
N PRO A 54 11.84 11.32 -6.19
CA PRO A 54 12.98 10.53 -5.79
C PRO A 54 12.84 10.11 -4.32
N PHE A 55 13.25 8.90 -4.01
CA PHE A 55 13.30 8.38 -2.65
C PHE A 55 14.75 8.08 -2.27
N THR A 56 15.21 8.67 -1.17
CA THR A 56 16.50 8.35 -0.57
C THR A 56 16.23 7.45 0.62
N PRO A 57 16.71 6.19 0.61
CA PRO A 57 16.59 5.33 1.77
C PRO A 57 17.24 5.98 3.00
N PRO A 58 16.61 5.91 4.18
CA PRO A 58 17.28 6.33 5.40
C PRO A 58 18.53 5.48 5.64
N ALA A 59 19.48 6.02 6.39
CA ALA A 59 20.64 5.24 6.82
C ALA A 59 20.19 3.97 7.56
N SER A 60 20.90 2.86 7.35
CA SER A 60 20.67 1.64 8.11
C SER A 60 20.74 1.95 9.61
N PRO A 61 19.81 1.42 10.42
CA PRO A 61 19.94 1.54 11.87
C PRO A 61 21.24 0.89 12.34
N PRO A 62 21.80 1.33 13.48
CA PRO A 62 22.96 0.66 14.10
C PRO A 62 22.70 -0.83 14.32
N ALA A 63 23.74 -1.66 14.22
CA ALA A 63 23.62 -3.12 14.35
C ALA A 63 23.01 -3.58 15.69
N GLY A 64 23.17 -2.79 16.76
CA GLY A 64 22.56 -3.06 18.07
C GLY A 64 21.05 -2.79 18.14
N ASP A 65 20.49 -2.10 17.14
CA ASP A 65 19.07 -1.73 17.05
C ASP A 65 18.33 -2.58 15.99
N THR A 66 19.00 -3.59 15.42
CA THR A 66 18.46 -4.48 14.40
C THR A 66 18.61 -5.93 14.81
N VAL A 67 17.61 -6.75 14.49
CA VAL A 67 17.71 -8.22 14.55
C VAL A 67 17.85 -8.77 13.15
N ASP A 68 18.69 -9.80 12.96
CA ASP A 68 18.75 -10.52 11.69
C ASP A 68 17.48 -11.38 11.56
N ALA A 69 16.68 -11.12 10.53
CA ALA A 69 15.45 -11.84 10.29
C ALA A 69 15.68 -13.36 10.11
N THR A 70 16.84 -13.76 9.58
CA THR A 70 17.19 -15.18 9.42
C THR A 70 17.48 -15.85 10.76
N GLU A 71 17.99 -15.11 11.76
CA GLU A 71 18.16 -15.64 13.12
C GLU A 71 16.79 -15.80 13.80
N VAL A 72 15.89 -14.84 13.63
CA VAL A 72 14.54 -14.87 14.23
C VAL A 72 13.69 -16.02 13.69
N GLU A 73 13.72 -16.29 12.38
CA GLU A 73 12.97 -17.41 11.77
C GLU A 73 13.44 -18.79 12.28
N LEU A 74 14.74 -18.93 12.60
CA LEU A 74 15.31 -20.15 13.17
C LEU A 74 14.85 -20.39 14.62
N PHE A 75 14.58 -19.34 15.40
CA PHE A 75 14.03 -19.46 16.76
C PHE A 75 12.58 -19.98 16.77
N ASP A 76 11.77 -19.59 15.79
CA ASP A 76 10.37 -20.01 15.69
C ASP A 76 10.24 -21.48 15.23
N ALA A 77 11.15 -21.93 14.35
CA ALA A 77 11.17 -23.31 13.85
C ALA A 77 11.76 -24.35 14.84
N GLY A 78 12.43 -23.92 15.91
CA GLY A 78 13.15 -24.80 16.85
C GLY A 78 12.49 -25.00 18.22
N SER A 79 11.30 -24.42 18.46
CA SER A 79 10.64 -24.40 19.77
C SER A 79 9.53 -25.46 19.96
N GLY A 80 9.53 -26.52 19.14
CA GLY A 80 8.55 -27.62 19.18
C GLY A 80 9.02 -28.86 19.94
#